data_AF-A0A2A2QSQ0-F1
#
_entry.id   AF-A0A2A2QSQ0-F1
#
_cell.length_a   1.000
_cell.length_b   1.000
_cell.length_c   1.000
_cell.angle_alpha   90.00
_cell.angle_beta   90.00
_cell.angle_gamma   90.00
#
_symmetry.space_group_name_H-M   'P 1'
#
loop_
_entity.id
_entity.type
_entity.pdbx_description
1 polymer ?
#
loop_
_entity_poly.entity_id
_entity_poly.type
_entity_poly.pdbx_seq_one_letter_code
_entity_poly.pdbx_strand_id
1 'polypeptide(L)'
;MKAHELYTAADPALVTQMLDWFRDHDRNVYKSAVSTLAQSRKLRLVFIQKKPLAEQYAWILKTLRNRQSDTIGEHLLQAWFMAGNQPMLAKFCNVMGIAHDGKGSVTGDLPAEIDAARLDQAVDSLVGEFDPKLVALYLHVFNLQTAGGWDSLTGKLAADPRLALA
;
A
#
# COMPACT_ATOMS: atom_id res chain seq x y z
N MET A 1 -8.30 9.37 2.90
CA MET A 1 -7.71 8.46 3.92
C MET A 1 -6.24 8.80 4.11
N LYS A 2 -5.65 8.33 5.20
CA LYS A 2 -4.22 8.37 5.53
C LYS A 2 -3.69 6.94 5.73
N ALA A 3 -2.37 6.75 5.71
CA ALA A 3 -1.78 5.40 5.76
C ALA A 3 -2.15 4.62 7.04
N HIS A 4 -2.17 5.28 8.20
CA HIS A 4 -2.59 4.61 9.45
C HIS A 4 -4.06 4.17 9.43
N GLU A 5 -4.92 4.87 8.69
CA GLU A 5 -6.32 4.48 8.46
C GLU A 5 -6.40 3.28 7.52
N LEU A 6 -5.53 3.21 6.50
CA LEU A 6 -5.43 2.05 5.61
C LEU A 6 -5.04 0.79 6.37
N TYR A 7 -4.05 0.84 7.27
CA TYR A 7 -3.70 -0.31 8.12
C TYR A 7 -4.82 -0.72 9.09
N THR A 8 -5.75 0.19 9.38
CA THR A 8 -6.92 -0.10 10.22
C THR A 8 -8.01 -0.79 9.41
N ALA A 9 -8.27 -0.31 8.19
CA ALA A 9 -9.35 -0.78 7.33
C ALA A 9 -8.98 -2.00 6.46
N ALA A 10 -7.71 -2.17 6.11
CA ALA A 10 -7.25 -3.28 5.27
C ALA A 10 -7.29 -4.62 6.00
N ASP A 11 -7.55 -5.69 5.23
CA ASP A 11 -7.39 -7.07 5.68
C ASP A 11 -5.98 -7.28 6.27
N PRO A 12 -5.86 -7.69 7.54
CA PRO A 12 -4.57 -7.97 8.17
C PRO A 12 -3.68 -8.94 7.38
N ALA A 13 -4.27 -9.84 6.58
CA ALA A 13 -3.54 -10.77 5.74
C ALA A 13 -2.63 -10.06 4.71
N LEU A 14 -3.05 -8.93 4.16
CA LEU A 14 -2.22 -8.14 3.23
C LEU A 14 -0.98 -7.57 3.93
N VAL A 15 -1.11 -7.19 5.21
CA VAL A 15 0.02 -6.69 6.00
C VAL A 15 0.98 -7.82 6.33
N THR A 16 0.47 -9.01 6.63
CA THR A 16 1.30 -10.21 6.76
C THR A 16 2.05 -10.51 5.46
N GLN A 17 1.35 -10.51 4.31
CA GLN A 17 1.96 -10.71 2.99
C GLN A 17 3.05 -9.67 2.69
N MET A 18 2.80 -8.39 2.98
CA MET A 18 3.80 -7.32 2.86
C MET A 18 5.05 -7.60 3.69
N LEU A 19 4.88 -7.99 4.95
CA LEU A 19 5.99 -8.25 5.87
C LEU A 19 6.78 -9.51 5.49
N ASP A 20 6.10 -10.56 5.04
CA ASP A 20 6.74 -11.76 4.49
C ASP A 20 7.53 -11.42 3.24
N TRP A 21 6.94 -10.67 2.31
CA TRP A 21 7.62 -10.24 1.08
C TRP A 21 8.92 -9.49 1.39
N PHE A 22 8.88 -8.53 2.34
CA PHE A 22 10.10 -7.83 2.75
C PHE A 22 11.12 -8.77 3.38
N ARG A 23 10.73 -9.74 4.20
CA ARG A 23 11.73 -10.64 4.80
C ARG A 23 12.41 -11.53 3.77
N ASP A 24 11.69 -11.93 2.75
CA ASP A 24 12.17 -12.85 1.71
C ASP A 24 13.00 -12.12 0.65
N HIS A 25 12.62 -10.87 0.30
CA HIS A 25 13.20 -10.15 -0.84
C HIS A 25 14.02 -8.92 -0.44
N ASP A 26 13.68 -8.24 0.66
CA ASP A 26 14.40 -7.05 1.14
C ASP A 26 14.44 -6.97 2.67
N ARG A 27 15.26 -7.84 3.25
CA ARG A 27 15.37 -7.97 4.71
C ARG A 27 15.87 -6.69 5.38
N ASN A 28 16.50 -5.78 4.63
CA ASN A 28 16.95 -4.49 5.16
C ASN A 28 15.76 -3.56 5.38
N VAL A 29 14.81 -3.48 4.44
CA VAL A 29 13.57 -2.71 4.64
C VAL A 29 12.80 -3.24 5.85
N TYR A 30 12.65 -4.57 5.99
CA TYR A 30 12.01 -5.15 7.18
C TYR A 30 12.70 -4.72 8.49
N LYS A 31 14.04 -4.88 8.58
CA LYS A 31 14.80 -4.53 9.78
C LYS A 31 14.69 -3.04 10.12
N SER A 32 14.80 -2.18 9.12
CA SER A 32 14.68 -0.72 9.27
C SER A 32 13.28 -0.34 9.74
N ALA A 33 12.23 -0.92 9.16
CA ALA A 33 10.85 -0.70 9.56
C ALA A 33 10.63 -1.02 11.05
N VAL A 34 11.03 -2.22 11.49
CA VAL A 34 10.87 -2.63 12.89
C VAL A 34 11.68 -1.74 13.84
N SER A 35 12.89 -1.33 13.45
CA SER A 35 13.71 -0.40 14.22
C SER A 35 13.02 0.96 14.39
N THR A 36 12.54 1.56 13.30
CA THR A 36 11.86 2.86 13.31
C THR A 36 10.56 2.81 14.14
N LEU A 37 9.76 1.75 13.97
CA LEU A 37 8.54 1.56 14.77
C LEU A 37 8.86 1.33 16.26
N ALA A 38 9.96 0.65 16.60
CA ALA A 38 10.33 0.45 17.99
C ALA A 38 10.77 1.77 18.65
N GLN A 39 11.57 2.56 17.92
CA GLN A 39 12.01 3.88 18.35
C GLN A 39 10.84 4.84 18.56
N SER A 40 9.87 4.88 17.65
CA SER A 40 8.68 5.74 17.80
C SER A 40 7.85 5.38 19.03
N ARG A 41 7.88 4.11 19.45
CA ARG A 41 7.23 3.61 20.67
C ARG A 41 8.12 3.65 21.91
N LYS A 42 9.33 4.21 21.83
CA LYS A 42 10.34 4.22 22.91
C LYS A 42 10.66 2.82 23.45
N LEU A 43 10.59 1.81 22.60
CA LEU A 43 10.88 0.41 22.93
C LEU A 43 12.26 0.02 22.41
N ARG A 44 12.99 -0.78 23.19
CA ARG A 44 14.24 -1.40 22.71
C ARG A 44 13.89 -2.46 21.66
N LEU A 45 14.52 -2.37 20.49
CA LEU A 45 14.30 -3.27 19.35
C LEU A 45 14.39 -4.76 19.72
N VAL A 46 15.32 -5.12 20.61
CA VAL A 46 15.52 -6.51 21.07
C VAL A 46 14.25 -7.12 21.69
N PHE A 47 13.38 -6.32 22.31
CA PHE A 47 12.14 -6.83 22.91
C PHE A 47 11.10 -7.21 21.87
N ILE A 48 11.19 -6.65 20.65
CA ILE A 48 10.34 -7.06 19.52
C ILE A 48 10.96 -8.28 18.85
N GLN A 49 12.27 -8.25 18.56
CA GLN A 49 12.96 -9.32 17.83
C GLN A 49 12.95 -10.68 18.54
N LYS A 50 12.87 -10.70 19.88
CA LYS A 50 12.78 -11.95 20.66
C LYS A 50 11.41 -12.62 20.61
N LYS A 51 10.37 -11.94 20.11
CA LYS A 51 9.02 -12.49 20.02
C LYS A 51 8.91 -13.53 18.90
N PRO A 52 7.99 -14.50 19.00
CA PRO A 52 7.58 -15.31 17.85
C PRO A 52 7.19 -14.43 16.66
N LEU A 53 7.41 -14.90 15.43
CA LEU A 53 7.22 -14.09 14.22
C LEU A 53 5.79 -13.52 14.10
N ALA A 54 4.78 -14.34 14.40
CA ALA A 54 3.39 -13.92 14.41
C ALA A 54 3.13 -12.77 15.40
N GLU A 55 3.74 -12.79 16.58
CA GLU A 55 3.64 -11.70 17.55
C GLU A 55 4.40 -10.44 17.09
N GLN A 56 5.51 -10.59 16.36
CA GLN A 56 6.20 -9.44 15.77
C GLN A 56 5.27 -8.75 14.76
N TYR A 57 4.63 -9.50 13.88
CA TYR A 57 3.72 -8.95 12.87
C TYR A 57 2.50 -8.29 13.48
N ALA A 58 1.88 -8.94 14.46
CA ALA A 58 0.76 -8.36 15.20
C ALA A 58 1.15 -7.04 15.88
N TRP A 59 2.36 -6.96 16.45
CA TRP A 59 2.87 -5.73 17.05
C TRP A 59 3.17 -4.63 16.00
N ILE A 60 3.75 -5.00 14.85
CA ILE A 60 4.01 -4.08 13.73
C ILE A 60 2.69 -3.50 13.23
N LEU A 61 1.70 -4.34 12.90
CA LEU A 61 0.38 -3.91 12.43
C LEU A 61 -0.30 -3.00 13.46
N LYS A 62 -0.33 -3.40 14.74
CA LYS A 62 -0.88 -2.58 15.82
C LYS A 62 -0.18 -1.21 15.91
N THR A 63 1.11 -1.14 15.61
CA THR A 63 1.87 0.11 15.64
C THR A 63 1.57 0.98 14.42
N LEU A 64 1.49 0.38 13.23
CA LEU A 64 1.18 1.07 11.97
C LEU A 64 -0.21 1.70 11.93
N ARG A 65 -1.17 1.18 12.72
CA ARG A 65 -2.50 1.78 12.90
C ARG A 65 -2.51 3.11 13.65
N ASN A 66 -1.39 3.51 14.27
CA ASN A 66 -1.31 4.79 14.97
C ASN A 66 -0.94 5.92 14.01
N ARG A 67 -1.60 7.08 14.17
CA ARG A 67 -1.29 8.29 13.39
C ARG A 67 0.18 8.72 13.43
N GLN A 68 0.90 8.43 14.51
CA GLN A 68 2.34 8.70 14.62
C GLN A 68 3.19 7.87 13.65
N SER A 69 2.65 6.78 13.10
CA SER A 69 3.30 5.90 12.14
C SER A 69 2.86 6.17 10.70
N ASP A 70 2.14 7.26 10.44
CA ASP A 70 1.57 7.55 9.12
C ASP A 70 2.63 7.58 8.02
N THR A 71 3.69 8.38 8.19
CA THR A 71 4.76 8.52 7.19
C THR A 71 5.50 7.21 6.93
N ILE A 72 5.93 6.50 7.98
CA ILE A 72 6.62 5.21 7.81
C ILE A 72 5.69 4.16 7.21
N GLY A 73 4.41 4.17 7.58
CA GLY A 73 3.41 3.27 7.03
C GLY A 73 3.17 3.50 5.54
N GLU A 74 3.06 4.77 5.12
CA GLU A 74 2.93 5.11 3.71
C GLU A 74 4.13 4.64 2.90
N HIS A 75 5.35 4.88 3.39
CA HIS A 75 6.58 4.44 2.73
C HIS A 75 6.70 2.92 2.62
N LEU A 76 6.20 2.16 3.62
CA LEU A 76 6.20 0.69 3.55
C LEU A 76 5.25 0.18 2.47
N LEU A 77 4.05 0.74 2.39
CA LEU A 77 3.11 0.39 1.31
C LEU A 77 3.69 0.75 -0.06
N GLN A 78 4.25 1.94 -0.21
CA GLN A 78 4.90 2.38 -1.45
C GLN A 78 6.04 1.44 -1.85
N ALA A 79 6.95 1.13 -0.93
CA ALA A 79 8.07 0.22 -1.19
C ALA A 79 7.59 -1.17 -1.59
N TRP A 80 6.55 -1.69 -0.93
CA TRP A 80 6.00 -3.01 -1.25
C TRP A 80 5.31 -3.04 -2.62
N PHE A 81 4.55 -2.00 -2.97
CA PHE A 81 3.93 -1.93 -4.29
C PHE A 81 4.97 -1.78 -5.40
N MET A 82 5.94 -0.87 -5.22
CA MET A 82 6.99 -0.59 -6.20
C MET A 82 7.91 -1.77 -6.48
N ALA A 83 8.17 -2.61 -5.46
CA ALA A 83 9.09 -3.73 -5.62
C ALA A 83 8.39 -5.08 -5.80
N GLY A 84 7.27 -5.31 -5.10
CA GLY A 84 6.58 -6.60 -5.05
C GLY A 84 5.38 -6.75 -5.96
N ASN A 85 4.85 -5.65 -6.53
CA ASN A 85 3.57 -5.67 -7.26
C ASN A 85 3.64 -5.00 -8.64
N GLN A 86 4.84 -4.93 -9.23
CA GLN A 86 5.11 -4.23 -10.50
C GLN A 86 4.13 -4.59 -11.64
N PRO A 87 3.74 -5.86 -11.88
CA PRO A 87 2.78 -6.17 -12.94
C PRO A 87 1.44 -5.46 -12.77
N MET A 88 0.93 -5.37 -11.54
CA MET A 88 -0.34 -4.69 -11.23
C MET A 88 -0.22 -3.19 -11.50
N LEU A 89 0.88 -2.58 -11.05
CA LEU A 89 1.13 -1.15 -11.22
C LEU A 89 1.33 -0.76 -12.68
N ALA A 90 2.12 -1.55 -13.42
CA ALA A 90 2.33 -1.34 -14.86
C ALA A 90 1.01 -1.45 -15.62
N LYS A 91 0.16 -2.43 -15.27
CA LYS A 91 -1.16 -2.59 -15.88
C LYS A 91 -2.07 -1.41 -15.62
N PHE A 92 -2.14 -0.93 -14.37
CA PHE A 92 -2.89 0.28 -14.03
C PHE A 92 -2.41 1.48 -14.86
N CYS A 93 -1.10 1.73 -14.89
CA CYS A 93 -0.53 2.84 -15.66
C CYS A 93 -0.84 2.73 -17.15
N ASN A 94 -0.72 1.53 -17.74
CA ASN A 94 -1.03 1.28 -19.15
C ASN A 94 -2.49 1.61 -19.51
N VAL A 95 -3.46 1.16 -18.69
CA VAL A 95 -4.88 1.42 -18.94
C VAL A 95 -5.22 2.91 -18.73
N MET A 96 -4.63 3.53 -17.70
CA MET A 96 -4.80 4.96 -17.45
C MET A 96 -4.10 5.84 -18.49
N GLY A 97 -3.12 5.31 -19.22
CA GLY A 97 -2.25 6.06 -20.11
C GLY A 97 -1.25 6.95 -19.36
N ILE A 98 -0.84 6.53 -18.16
CA ILE A 98 0.17 7.20 -17.35
C ILE A 98 1.55 6.68 -17.78
N ALA A 99 2.46 7.60 -18.12
CA ALA A 99 3.83 7.23 -18.49
C ALA A 99 4.55 6.57 -17.30
N HIS A 100 5.20 5.44 -17.54
CA HIS A 100 5.93 4.69 -16.51
C HIS A 100 7.15 3.96 -17.08
N ASP A 101 8.00 3.46 -16.19
CA ASP A 101 9.27 2.79 -16.50
C ASP A 101 9.15 1.33 -16.99
N GLY A 102 7.94 0.88 -17.33
CA GLY A 102 7.63 -0.51 -17.66
C GLY A 102 7.29 -1.37 -16.44
N LYS A 103 7.57 -0.90 -15.22
CA LYS A 103 7.31 -1.60 -13.94
C LYS A 103 6.23 -0.90 -13.11
N GLY A 104 5.60 0.14 -13.68
CA GLY A 104 4.56 0.91 -13.02
C GLY A 104 5.08 2.01 -12.09
N SER A 105 6.39 2.33 -12.14
CA SER A 105 6.89 3.58 -11.54
C SER A 105 6.64 4.71 -12.52
N VAL A 106 5.83 5.69 -12.12
CA VAL A 106 5.48 6.84 -12.98
C VAL A 106 6.72 7.62 -13.37
N THR A 107 6.83 7.95 -14.66
CA THR A 107 7.91 8.77 -15.21
C THR A 107 7.35 10.16 -15.54
N GLY A 108 7.82 11.18 -14.82
CA GLY A 108 7.31 12.55 -14.92
C GLY A 108 6.22 12.84 -13.90
N ASP A 109 5.37 13.81 -14.22
CA ASP A 109 4.32 14.27 -13.30
C ASP A 109 3.10 13.35 -13.33
N LEU A 110 2.49 13.18 -12.16
CA LEU A 110 1.19 12.53 -12.05
C LEU A 110 0.12 13.41 -12.74
N PRO A 111 -0.92 12.79 -13.33
CA PRO A 111 -1.96 13.56 -14.00
C PRO A 111 -2.71 14.45 -13.01
N ALA A 112 -3.08 15.65 -13.43
CA ALA A 112 -3.90 16.56 -12.62
C ALA A 112 -5.30 15.98 -12.34
N GLU A 113 -5.84 15.21 -13.29
CA GLU A 113 -7.15 14.58 -13.22
C GLU A 113 -7.07 13.11 -13.66
N ILE A 114 -7.94 12.28 -13.08
CA ILE A 114 -8.08 10.87 -13.45
C ILE A 114 -9.36 10.73 -14.28
N ASP A 115 -9.20 10.34 -15.55
CA ASP A 115 -10.33 10.06 -16.44
C ASP A 115 -11.17 8.89 -15.90
N ALA A 116 -12.45 9.14 -15.65
CA ALA A 116 -13.33 8.19 -15.00
C ALA A 116 -13.57 6.93 -15.85
N ALA A 117 -13.66 7.07 -17.18
CA ALA A 117 -13.89 5.93 -18.07
C ALA A 117 -12.67 5.00 -18.13
N ARG A 118 -11.45 5.56 -18.18
CA ARG A 118 -10.21 4.79 -18.06
C ARG A 118 -10.06 4.19 -16.68
N LEU A 119 -10.46 4.89 -15.63
CA LEU A 119 -10.42 4.36 -14.27
C LEU A 119 -11.35 3.15 -14.13
N ASP A 120 -12.56 3.20 -14.68
CA ASP A 120 -13.47 2.06 -14.68
C ASP A 120 -12.87 0.84 -15.40
N GLN A 121 -12.30 1.06 -16.59
CA GLN A 121 -11.59 0.01 -17.34
C GLN A 121 -10.39 -0.54 -16.56
N ALA A 122 -9.63 0.32 -15.90
CA ALA A 122 -8.46 -0.07 -15.11
C ALA A 122 -8.91 -0.94 -13.92
N VAL A 123 -9.95 -0.51 -13.19
CA VAL A 123 -10.51 -1.28 -12.07
C VAL A 123 -10.99 -2.65 -12.55
N ASP A 124 -11.81 -2.71 -13.60
CA ASP A 124 -12.31 -3.97 -14.14
C ASP A 124 -11.19 -4.91 -14.56
N SER A 125 -10.16 -4.37 -15.20
CA SER A 125 -9.00 -5.14 -15.65
C SER A 125 -8.14 -5.64 -14.50
N LEU A 126 -7.99 -4.84 -13.43
CA LEU A 126 -7.20 -5.22 -12.25
C LEU A 126 -7.93 -6.27 -11.40
N VAL A 127 -9.21 -6.06 -11.08
CA VAL A 127 -9.97 -7.02 -10.25
C VAL A 127 -10.23 -8.35 -10.96
N GLY A 128 -10.14 -8.39 -12.29
CA GLY A 128 -10.21 -9.62 -13.08
C GLY A 128 -8.94 -10.49 -13.01
N GLU A 129 -7.80 -9.93 -12.58
CA GLU A 129 -6.49 -10.61 -12.63
C GLU A 129 -5.76 -10.67 -11.29
N PHE A 130 -6.06 -9.76 -10.36
CA PHE A 130 -5.43 -9.65 -9.06
C PHE A 130 -6.45 -9.78 -7.93
N ASP A 131 -5.98 -10.08 -6.72
CA ASP A 131 -6.82 -10.07 -5.52
C ASP A 131 -7.50 -8.69 -5.36
N PRO A 132 -8.84 -8.61 -5.34
CA PRO A 132 -9.55 -7.34 -5.20
C PRO A 132 -9.15 -6.52 -3.97
N LYS A 133 -8.77 -7.16 -2.85
CA LYS A 133 -8.31 -6.44 -1.64
C LYS A 133 -6.95 -5.80 -1.85
N LEU A 134 -6.05 -6.48 -2.59
CA LEU A 134 -4.75 -5.93 -2.98
C LEU A 134 -4.92 -4.75 -3.95
N VAL A 135 -5.83 -4.88 -4.91
CA VAL A 135 -6.19 -3.80 -5.86
C VAL A 135 -6.75 -2.60 -5.10
N ALA A 136 -7.69 -2.83 -4.17
CA ALA A 136 -8.26 -1.76 -3.33
C ALA A 136 -7.16 -1.01 -2.57
N LEU A 137 -6.30 -1.75 -1.87
CA LEU A 137 -5.20 -1.16 -1.10
C LEU A 137 -4.25 -0.37 -2.00
N TYR A 138 -3.89 -0.90 -3.17
CA TYR A 138 -3.06 -0.20 -4.14
C TYR A 138 -3.70 1.12 -4.59
N LEU A 139 -4.96 1.09 -5.01
CA LEU A 139 -5.66 2.28 -5.51
C LEU A 139 -5.82 3.34 -4.41
N HIS A 140 -6.06 2.92 -3.17
CA HIS A 140 -6.04 3.84 -2.03
C HIS A 140 -4.66 4.48 -1.82
N VAL A 141 -3.57 3.70 -1.91
CA VAL A 141 -2.19 4.21 -1.77
C VAL A 141 -1.81 5.12 -2.93
N PHE A 142 -2.24 4.79 -4.15
CA PHE A 142 -2.08 5.65 -5.31
C PHE A 142 -2.80 6.99 -5.08
N ASN A 143 -4.04 6.96 -4.57
CA ASN A 143 -4.81 8.17 -4.25
C ASN A 143 -4.17 9.05 -3.16
N LEU A 144 -3.22 8.54 -2.37
CA LEU A 144 -2.45 9.36 -1.41
C LEU A 144 -1.38 10.23 -2.06
N GLN A 145 -0.98 9.93 -3.31
CA GLN A 145 0.07 10.66 -4.02
C GLN A 145 -0.33 12.10 -4.39
N THR A 146 -1.63 12.39 -4.36
CA THR A 146 -2.18 13.73 -4.55
C THR A 146 -2.83 14.20 -3.26
N ALA A 147 -2.55 15.45 -2.87
CA ALA A 147 -3.16 16.04 -1.69
C ALA A 147 -4.69 16.09 -1.85
N GLY A 148 -5.42 15.37 -0.99
CA GLY A 148 -6.88 15.22 -1.09
C GLY A 148 -7.35 14.07 -1.98
N GLY A 149 -6.45 13.48 -2.78
CA GLY A 149 -6.76 12.49 -3.79
C GLY A 149 -7.38 13.10 -5.06
N TRP A 150 -7.63 12.24 -6.05
CA TRP A 150 -8.41 12.61 -7.21
C TRP A 150 -9.89 12.33 -6.93
N ASP A 151 -10.78 13.24 -7.31
CA ASP A 151 -12.22 13.12 -7.03
C ASP A 151 -12.83 11.87 -7.67
N SER A 152 -12.48 11.57 -8.93
CA SER A 152 -12.97 10.38 -9.63
C SER A 152 -12.50 9.08 -8.97
N LEU A 153 -11.23 9.01 -8.56
CA LEU A 153 -10.69 7.85 -7.84
C LEU A 153 -11.30 7.71 -6.45
N THR A 154 -11.46 8.80 -5.73
CA THR A 154 -12.10 8.83 -4.41
C THR A 154 -13.55 8.36 -4.49
N GLY A 155 -14.31 8.85 -5.48
CA GLY A 155 -15.67 8.42 -5.74
C GLY A 155 -15.75 6.94 -6.10
N LYS A 156 -14.85 6.44 -6.96
CA LYS A 156 -14.79 5.03 -7.35
C LYS A 156 -14.50 4.11 -6.16
N LEU A 157 -13.52 4.46 -5.32
CA LEU A 157 -13.17 3.72 -4.10
C LEU A 157 -14.33 3.64 -3.10
N ALA A 158 -15.17 4.68 -3.03
CA ALA A 158 -16.33 4.69 -2.15
C ALA A 158 -17.54 3.92 -2.71
N ALA A 159 -17.70 3.86 -4.03
CA ALA A 159 -18.90 3.33 -4.68
C ALA A 159 -18.77 1.88 -5.16
N ASP A 160 -17.57 1.41 -5.48
CA ASP A 160 -17.36 0.06 -6.04
C ASP A 160 -17.14 -0.98 -4.91
N PRO A 161 -18.08 -1.90 -4.66
CA PRO A 161 -17.97 -2.87 -3.56
C PRO A 161 -16.81 -3.86 -3.75
N ARG A 162 -16.29 -4.00 -4.98
CA ARG A 162 -15.11 -4.84 -5.25
C ARG A 162 -13.84 -4.22 -4.69
N LEU A 163 -13.84 -2.91 -4.42
CA LEU A 163 -12.72 -2.16 -3.86
C LEU A 163 -12.80 -2.03 -2.33
N ALA A 164 -13.50 -2.97 -1.66
CA ALA A 164 -13.50 -3.06 -0.21
C ALA A 164 -12.12 -3.48 0.32
N LEU A 165 -11.64 -2.79 1.36
CA LEU A 165 -10.34 -3.05 1.98
C LEU A 165 -10.31 -4.33 2.84
N ALA A 166 -11.45 -4.83 3.30
CA ALA A 166 -11.58 -6.04 4.13
C ALA A 166 -12.83 -6.85 3.79
#